data_AF-A0A954K9Q0-F1
#
_entry.id   AF-A0A954K9Q0-F1
#
_cell.length_a   1.000
_cell.length_b   1.000
_cell.length_c   1.000
_cell.angle_alpha   90.00
_cell.angle_beta   90.00
_cell.angle_gamma   90.00
#
_symmetry.space_group_name_H-M   'P 1'
#
loop_
_entity.id
_entity.type
_entity.pdbx_description
1 polymer ?
#
loop_
_entity_poly.entity_id
_entity_poly.type
_entity_poly.pdbx_seq_one_letter_code
_entity_poly.pdbx_strand_id
1 'polypeptide(L)' 'MAGKVDFNRDIRPILSRNCFHCHGPDATHREADLRLDLEQGLKSTDESAMIHPGQPSQSILFKRVSSKDSDLI' A
#
# COMPACT_ATOMS: atom_id res chain seq x y z
N MET A 1 11.13 -5.28 23.54
CA MET A 1 10.76 -4.11 22.71
C MET A 1 10.77 -4.57 21.26
N ALA A 2 9.71 -4.33 20.49
CA ALA A 2 9.76 -4.60 19.05
C ALA A 2 10.82 -3.69 18.43
N GLY A 3 11.73 -4.27 17.62
CA GLY A 3 12.77 -3.52 16.94
C GLY A 3 12.19 -2.49 15.97
N LYS A 4 13.03 -1.55 15.51
CA LYS A 4 12.63 -0.59 14.48
C LYS A 4 12.12 -1.35 13.24
N VAL A 5 10.92 -0.98 12.80
CA VAL A 5 10.30 -1.53 11.59
C VAL A 5 11.15 -1.14 10.39
N ASP A 6 11.51 -2.13 9.58
CA ASP A 6 12.23 -1.95 8.31
C ASP A 6 11.31 -2.31 7.14
N PHE A 7 11.24 -1.46 6.13
CA PHE A 7 10.33 -1.66 5.01
C PHE A 7 10.66 -2.95 4.23
N ASN A 8 11.93 -3.20 3.93
CA ASN A 8 12.31 -4.34 3.09
C ASN A 8 12.18 -5.67 3.82
N ARG A 9 12.50 -5.70 5.12
CA ARG A 9 12.40 -6.91 5.95
C ARG A 9 10.97 -7.20 6.38
N ASP A 10 10.23 -6.18 6.82
CA ASP A 10 8.97 -6.37 7.56
C ASP A 10 7.73 -6.09 6.70
N ILE A 11 7.77 -5.12 5.76
CA ILE A 11 6.57 -4.65 5.03
C ILE A 11 6.50 -5.21 3.61
N ARG A 12 7.60 -5.15 2.85
CA ARG A 12 7.66 -5.56 1.44
C ARG A 12 7.23 -7.02 1.23
N PRO A 13 7.59 -8.00 2.08
CA PRO A 13 7.12 -9.38 1.89
C PRO A 13 5.60 -9.53 2.02
N ILE A 14 4.96 -8.72 2.88
CA ILE A 14 3.51 -8.72 3.07
C ILE A 14 2.82 -8.17 1.82
N LEU A 15 3.29 -7.03 1.30
CA LEU A 15 2.71 -6.43 0.09
C LEU A 15 2.98 -7.27 -1.16
N SER A 16 4.15 -7.89 -1.26
CA SER A 16 4.49 -8.78 -2.37
C SER A 16 3.54 -9.97 -2.46
N ARG A 17 3.19 -10.56 -1.31
CA ARG A 17 2.30 -11.71 -1.25
C ARG A 17 0.84 -11.36 -1.55
N ASN A 18 0.37 -10.22 -1.04
CA ASN A 18 -1.07 -9.93 -1.00
C ASN A 18 -1.52 -8.84 -1.98
N CYS A 19 -0.60 -8.04 -2.54
CA CYS A 19 -0.96 -6.82 -3.27
C CYS A 19 -0.28 -6.68 -4.63
N PHE A 20 0.99 -7.09 -4.78
CA PHE A 20 1.74 -6.85 -6.02
C PHE A 20 1.27 -7.64 -7.24
N HIS A 21 0.45 -8.66 -7.05
CA HIS A 21 -0.13 -9.38 -8.19
C HIS A 21 -0.99 -8.44 -9.05
N CYS A 22 -1.87 -7.65 -8.42
CA CYS A 22 -2.74 -6.69 -9.12
C CYS A 22 -2.22 -5.24 -9.09
N HIS A 23 -1.37 -4.86 -8.13
CA HIS A 23 -0.87 -3.47 -7.99
C HIS A 23 0.66 -3.39 -8.01
N GLY A 24 1.30 -4.28 -8.78
CA GLY A 24 2.76 -4.37 -8.91
C GLY A 24 3.28 -4.06 -10.32
N PRO A 25 4.48 -4.55 -10.67
CA PRO A 25 5.17 -4.15 -11.89
C PRO A 25 4.54 -4.68 -13.18
N ASP A 26 3.78 -5.78 -13.12
CA ASP A 26 3.13 -6.35 -14.30
C ASP A 26 2.01 -5.42 -14.79
N ALA A 27 2.22 -4.79 -15.94
CA ALA A 27 1.25 -3.87 -16.54
C ALA A 27 0.00 -4.57 -17.06
N THR A 28 0.07 -5.87 -17.38
CA THR A 28 -1.05 -6.61 -17.99
C THR A 28 -2.12 -7.00 -16.97
N HIS A 29 -1.74 -7.16 -15.71
CA HIS A 29 -2.63 -7.45 -14.59
C HIS A 29 -2.80 -6.25 -13.65
N ARG A 30 -2.29 -5.06 -14.03
CA ARG A 30 -2.30 -3.89 -13.16
C ARG A 30 -3.67 -3.25 -13.07
N GLU A 31 -4.16 -3.14 -11.86
CA GLU A 31 -5.40 -2.46 -11.54
C GLU A 31 -5.14 -1.02 -11.08
N ALA A 32 -6.04 -0.12 -11.45
CA ALA A 32 -6.06 1.31 -11.08
C ALA A 32 -4.75 2.08 -11.39
N ASP A 33 -3.92 1.57 -12.30
CA ASP A 33 -2.55 2.05 -12.60
C ASP A 33 -1.68 2.25 -11.33
N LEU A 34 -1.98 1.48 -10.28
CA LEU A 34 -1.37 1.65 -8.97
C LEU A 34 -0.12 0.77 -8.83
N ARG A 35 0.96 1.39 -8.34
CA ARG A 35 2.27 0.75 -8.13
C ARG A 35 2.67 0.74 -6.66
N LEU A 36 2.14 -0.20 -5.90
CA LEU A 36 2.47 -0.35 -4.47
C LEU A 36 3.91 -0.85 -4.25
N ASP A 37 4.56 -1.37 -5.28
CA ASP A 37 5.95 -1.81 -5.26
C ASP A 37 6.96 -0.66 -5.42
N LEU A 38 6.49 0.54 -5.77
CA LEU A 38 7.32 1.74 -5.94
C LEU A 38 6.95 2.80 -4.89
N GLU A 39 7.97 3.51 -4.39
CA GLU A 39 7.75 4.60 -3.45
C GLU A 39 6.85 5.70 -4.05
N GLN A 40 7.00 5.98 -5.35
CA GLN A 40 6.15 6.96 -6.04
C GLN A 40 4.68 6.56 -6.10
N GLY A 41 4.37 5.26 -6.20
CA GLY A 41 2.97 4.80 -6.18
C GLY A 41 2.36 4.79 -4.77
N LEU A 42 3.19 4.89 -3.73
CA LEU A 42 2.74 5.04 -2.35
C LEU A 42 2.58 6.50 -1.93
N LYS A 43 3.42 7.38 -2.48
CA LYS A 43 3.45 8.81 -2.18
C LYS A 43 2.82 9.60 -3.31
N SER A 44 1.57 10.02 -3.14
CA SER A 44 1.01 11.15 -3.91
C SER A 44 1.14 12.44 -3.11
N THR A 45 1.12 13.58 -3.79
CA THR A 45 1.10 14.92 -3.17
C THR A 45 -0.30 15.48 -2.96
N ASP A 46 -1.33 14.72 -3.32
CA ASP A 46 -2.74 15.09 -3.19
C ASP A 46 -3.51 14.12 -2.28
N GLU A 47 -4.82 14.35 -2.12
CA GLU A 47 -5.73 13.54 -1.32
C GLU A 47 -5.81 12.06 -1.76
N SER A 48 -5.23 11.70 -2.92
CA SER A 48 -5.16 10.33 -3.40
C SER A 48 -3.92 9.57 -2.91
N ALA A 49 -3.11 10.17 -2.03
CA ALA A 49 -1.94 9.50 -1.47
C ALA A 49 -2.32 8.21 -0.74
N MET A 50 -1.71 7.11 -1.15
CA MET A 50 -1.92 5.81 -0.50
C MET A 50 -1.39 5.82 0.94
N ILE A 51 -0.29 6.53 1.18
CA ILE A 51 0.34 6.67 2.50
C ILE A 51 0.63 8.15 2.78
N HIS A 52 0.08 8.67 3.88
CA HIS A 52 0.46 9.94 4.50
C HIS A 52 1.45 9.67 5.65
N PRO A 53 2.74 10.03 5.50
CA PRO A 53 3.75 9.79 6.53
C PRO A 53 3.35 10.41 7.87
N GLY A 54 3.40 9.62 8.95
CA GLY A 54 3.02 10.04 10.30
C GLY A 54 1.52 10.18 10.56
N GLN A 55 0.66 10.03 9.54
CA GLN A 55 -0.80 10.19 9.64
C GLN A 55 -1.52 8.95 9.06
N PRO A 56 -1.44 7.78 9.74
CA PRO A 56 -1.99 6.53 9.21
C PRO A 56 -3.51 6.60 8.97
N SER A 57 -4.26 7.32 9.81
CA SER A 57 -5.72 7.49 9.66
C SER A 57 -6.14 8.26 8.40
N GLN A 58 -5.24 9.06 7.82
CA GLN A 58 -5.48 9.75 6.55
C GLN A 58 -5.09 8.88 5.34
N SER A 59 -4.28 7.85 5.55
CA SER A 59 -3.76 6.98 4.48
C SER A 59 -4.86 6.08 3.91
N ILE A 60 -5.07 6.13 2.59
CA ILE A 60 -6.04 5.26 1.90
C ILE A 60 -5.71 3.79 2.10
N LEU A 61 -4.42 3.43 2.02
CA LEU A 61 -3.96 2.06 2.22
C LEU A 61 -4.41 1.53 3.59
N PHE A 62 -4.23 2.33 4.64
CA PHE A 62 -4.64 1.95 6.00
C PHE A 62 -6.16 1.76 6.10
N LYS A 63 -6.94 2.68 5.53
CA LYS A 63 -8.41 2.58 5.51
C LYS A 63 -8.88 1.30 4.83
N ARG A 64 -8.30 0.94 3.67
CA ARG A 64 -8.67 -0.29 2.95
C ARG A 64 -8.31 -1.55 3.71
N VAL A 65 -7.07 -1.69 4.15
CA VAL A 65 -6.60 -2.93 4.80
C VAL A 65 -7.14 -3.14 6.22
N SER A 66 -7.63 -2.08 6.87
CA SER A 66 -8.27 -2.16 8.20
C SER A 66 -9.80 -2.16 8.15
N SER A 67 -10.38 -1.99 6.96
CA SER A 67 -11.83 -2.01 6.77
C SER A 67 -12.40 -3.39 7.12
N LYS A 68 -13.58 -3.39 7.74
CA LYS A 68 -14.43 -4.59 7.89
C LYS A 68 -15.54 -4.67 6.83
N ASP A 69 -15.64 -3.62 6.02
CA ASP A 69 -16.58 -3.53 4.91
C ASP A 69 -16.01 -4.30 3.72
N SER A 70 -16.69 -5.37 3.33
CA SER A 70 -16.32 -6.23 2.20
C SER A 70 -16.45 -5.55 0.86
N ASP A 71 -17.20 -4.45 0.77
CA ASP A 71 -17.45 -3.75 -0.49
C ASP A 71 -16.32 -2.75 -0.82
N LEU A 72 -15.37 -2.56 0.11
CA LEU A 72 -14.17 -1.73 -0.04
C LEU A 72 -12.89 -2.54 -0.32
N ILE A 73 -12.99 -3.87 -0.41
CA ILE A 73 -11.89 -4.81 -0.69
C ILE A 73 -12.07 -5.44 -2.07
#